data_AF-A0A2S8RC60-F1
#
_entry.id   AF-A0A2S8RC60-F1
#
_cell.length_a   1.000
_cell.length_b   1.000
_cell.length_c   1.000
_cell.angle_alpha   90.00
_cell.angle_beta   90.00
_cell.angle_gamma   90.00
#
_symmetry.space_group_name_H-M   'P 1'
#
loop_
_entity.id
_entity.type
_entity.pdbx_description
1 polymer ?
#
loop_
_entity_poly.entity_id
_entity_poly.type
_entity_poly.pdbx_seq_one_letter_code
_entity_poly.pdbx_strand_id
1 'polypeptide(L)'
;MKDLKLTNYITKLLLSLLMSFSLIYPLTTTLLFPYKHYEIAGISLIVLLVLSVITINKKVFKISLVCIFLFIVIALIYLFKNNLLFYVYQPIAWLIDYIKDVQPFNNPYSYIITVLLCAGLSIFVFIFTFIKFNFLMIAVSGIGLFSGQWILDYFADKAYIAFYTFCVSVLIYYFLHIYYKKSKQNTNEIVKLSGLFAFALPICILIIFLTKSTFAHS
;
A
#
# COMPACT_ATOMS: atom_id res chain seq x y z
N MET A 1 9.98 -7.44 27.81
CA MET A 1 10.70 -6.44 26.97
C MET A 1 10.86 -6.86 25.49
N LYS A 2 10.92 -8.17 25.17
CA LYS A 2 10.84 -8.68 23.78
C LYS A 2 9.43 -8.55 23.17
N ASP A 3 8.38 -8.82 23.95
CA ASP A 3 6.99 -8.78 23.47
C ASP A 3 6.59 -7.37 23.00
N LEU A 4 7.00 -6.34 23.74
CA LEU A 4 6.79 -4.93 23.35
C LEU A 4 7.42 -4.58 22.00
N LYS A 5 8.54 -5.19 21.61
CA LYS A 5 9.17 -4.95 20.30
C LYS A 5 8.41 -5.66 19.18
N LEU A 6 7.94 -6.89 19.44
CA LEU A 6 7.17 -7.66 18.47
C LEU A 6 5.81 -7.02 18.21
N THR A 7 5.08 -6.64 19.26
CA THR A 7 3.78 -5.95 19.13
C THR A 7 3.93 -4.66 18.34
N ASN A 8 4.91 -3.81 18.67
CA ASN A 8 5.14 -2.56 17.93
C ASN A 8 5.44 -2.81 16.44
N TYR A 9 6.17 -3.89 16.12
CA TYR A 9 6.46 -4.25 14.74
C TYR A 9 5.21 -4.70 13.99
N ILE A 10 4.42 -5.60 14.59
CA ILE A 10 3.15 -6.09 14.03
C ILE A 10 2.19 -4.92 13.80
N THR A 11 2.08 -4.02 14.77
CA THR A 11 1.21 -2.84 14.66
C THR A 11 1.65 -1.92 13.51
N LYS A 12 2.97 -1.72 13.34
CA LYS A 12 3.50 -0.95 12.22
C LYS A 12 3.25 -1.62 10.86
N LEU A 13 3.29 -2.95 10.83
CA LEU A 13 3.01 -3.75 9.64
C LEU A 13 1.53 -3.64 9.27
N LEU A 14 0.64 -3.77 10.25
CA LEU A 14 -0.80 -3.59 10.07
C LEU A 14 -1.12 -2.18 9.55
N LEU A 15 -0.51 -1.14 10.14
CA LEU A 15 -0.73 0.24 9.69
C LEU A 15 -0.19 0.48 8.26
N SER A 16 0.91 -0.19 7.89
CA SER A 16 1.43 -0.14 6.52
C SER A 16 0.54 -0.91 5.55
N LEU A 17 -0.08 -2.00 5.98
CA LEU A 17 -1.07 -2.73 5.20
C LEU A 17 -2.30 -1.87 4.92
N LEU A 18 -2.88 -1.25 5.95
CA LEU A 18 -4.04 -0.36 5.81
C LEU A 18 -3.74 0.81 4.88
N MET A 19 -2.55 1.40 5.00
CA MET A 19 -2.10 2.48 4.13
C MET A 19 -1.84 2.01 2.69
N SER A 20 -1.29 0.80 2.49
CA SER A 20 -1.09 0.26 1.14
C SER A 20 -2.44 -0.01 0.47
N PHE A 21 -3.35 -0.68 1.19
CA PHE A 21 -4.72 -0.92 0.74
C PHE A 21 -5.42 0.39 0.34
N SER A 22 -5.29 1.43 1.16
CA SER A 22 -5.97 2.70 0.90
C SER A 22 -5.47 3.42 -0.34
N LEU A 23 -4.24 3.17 -0.79
CA LEU A 23 -3.70 3.71 -2.04
C LEU A 23 -4.00 2.82 -3.25
N ILE A 24 -4.01 1.50 -3.07
CA ILE A 24 -4.14 0.55 -4.19
C ILE A 24 -5.61 0.36 -4.60
N TYR A 25 -6.49 0.15 -3.61
CA TYR A 25 -7.87 -0.24 -3.89
C TYR A 25 -8.65 0.78 -4.72
N PRO A 26 -8.56 2.10 -4.47
CA PRO A 26 -9.23 3.10 -5.29
C PRO A 26 -8.79 3.06 -6.76
N LEU A 27 -7.51 2.79 -7.04
CA LEU A 27 -7.01 2.67 -8.42
C LEU A 27 -7.60 1.47 -9.13
N THR A 28 -7.66 0.33 -8.44
CA THR A 28 -8.27 -0.89 -9.01
C THR A 28 -9.77 -0.73 -9.25
N THR A 29 -10.47 0.02 -8.40
CA THR A 29 -11.90 0.29 -8.60
C THR A 29 -12.16 1.29 -9.72
N THR A 30 -11.30 2.32 -9.87
CA THR A 30 -11.38 3.27 -11.00
C THR A 30 -11.15 2.57 -12.33
N LEU A 31 -10.25 1.59 -12.37
CA LEU A 31 -10.03 0.74 -13.56
C LEU A 31 -11.10 -0.34 -13.76
N LEU A 32 -12.18 -0.34 -12.95
CA LEU A 32 -13.27 -1.32 -13.01
C LEU A 32 -12.80 -2.77 -12.90
N PHE A 33 -11.67 -3.03 -12.25
CA PHE A 33 -11.17 -4.38 -12.09
C PHE A 33 -12.02 -5.15 -11.06
N PRO A 34 -12.39 -6.42 -11.32
CA PRO A 34 -13.34 -7.18 -10.51
C PRO A 34 -12.72 -7.77 -9.23
N TYR A 35 -11.70 -7.12 -8.66
CA TYR A 35 -11.01 -7.60 -7.46
C TYR A 35 -11.68 -7.08 -6.19
N LYS A 36 -11.85 -7.98 -5.23
CA LYS A 36 -12.49 -7.65 -3.95
C LYS A 36 -11.47 -7.02 -3.01
N HIS A 37 -11.96 -6.22 -2.05
CA HIS A 37 -11.11 -5.53 -1.07
C HIS A 37 -10.14 -6.46 -0.32
N TYR A 38 -10.55 -7.70 -0.02
CA TYR A 38 -9.71 -8.66 0.71
C TYR A 38 -8.61 -9.27 -0.16
N GLU A 39 -8.79 -9.34 -1.47
CA GLU A 39 -7.77 -9.85 -2.41
C GLU A 39 -6.63 -8.85 -2.51
N ILE A 40 -6.96 -7.56 -2.65
CA ILE A 40 -5.97 -6.47 -2.67
C ILE A 40 -5.21 -6.39 -1.36
N ALA A 41 -5.91 -6.47 -0.22
CA ALA A 41 -5.27 -6.52 1.09
C ALA A 41 -4.38 -7.76 1.23
N GLY A 42 -4.81 -8.94 0.77
CA GLY A 42 -4.04 -10.18 0.82
C GLY A 42 -2.74 -10.10 0.03
N ILE A 43 -2.79 -9.63 -1.22
CA ILE A 43 -1.59 -9.46 -2.06
C ILE A 43 -0.64 -8.44 -1.42
N SER A 44 -1.17 -7.31 -0.94
CA SER A 44 -0.38 -6.28 -0.27
C SER A 44 0.30 -6.81 1.00
N LEU A 45 -0.39 -7.64 1.78
CA LEU A 45 0.18 -8.28 2.97
C LEU A 45 1.35 -9.21 2.60
N ILE A 46 1.21 -10.02 1.56
CA ILE A 46 2.29 -10.90 1.09
C ILE A 46 3.52 -10.07 0.71
N VAL A 47 3.33 -8.99 -0.06
CA VAL A 47 4.43 -8.09 -0.43
C VAL A 47 5.10 -7.50 0.82
N LEU A 48 4.31 -6.98 1.76
CA LEU A 48 4.85 -6.40 2.99
C LEU A 48 5.61 -7.43 3.84
N LEU A 49 5.14 -8.66 3.94
CA LEU A 49 5.84 -9.74 4.64
C LEU A 49 7.18 -10.08 4.00
N VAL A 50 7.23 -10.15 2.66
CA VAL A 50 8.48 -10.37 1.92
C VAL A 50 9.48 -9.23 2.20
N LEU A 51 9.02 -7.97 2.11
CA LEU A 51 9.84 -6.79 2.41
C LEU A 51 10.31 -6.77 3.87
N SER A 52 9.44 -7.15 4.79
CA SER A 52 9.76 -7.31 6.21
C SER A 52 10.90 -8.28 6.42
N VAL A 53 10.85 -9.48 5.81
CA VAL A 53 11.92 -10.49 5.92
C VAL A 53 13.24 -9.97 5.34
N ILE A 54 13.18 -9.37 4.15
CA ILE A 54 14.36 -8.84 3.46
C ILE A 54 15.05 -7.72 4.28
N THR A 55 14.29 -6.90 4.99
CA THR A 55 14.82 -5.74 5.73
C THR A 55 15.28 -6.03 7.16
N ILE A 56 15.08 -7.24 7.69
CA ILE A 56 15.55 -7.62 9.03
C ILE A 56 17.07 -7.40 9.18
N ASN A 57 17.85 -7.70 8.14
CA ASN A 57 19.30 -7.57 8.17
C ASN A 57 19.80 -6.67 7.03
N LYS A 58 20.55 -5.61 7.38
CA LYS A 58 21.13 -4.67 6.40
C LYS A 58 22.02 -5.35 5.36
N LYS A 59 22.71 -6.44 5.72
CA LYS A 59 23.50 -7.25 4.77
C LYS A 59 22.58 -7.99 3.79
N VAL A 60 21.54 -8.63 4.31
CA VAL A 60 20.53 -9.35 3.51
C VAL A 60 19.82 -8.40 2.55
N PHE A 61 19.43 -7.21 3.01
CA PHE A 61 18.80 -6.18 2.17
C PHE A 61 19.68 -5.77 0.98
N LYS A 62 20.98 -5.55 1.20
CA LYS A 62 21.90 -5.20 0.10
C LYS A 62 22.06 -6.35 -0.87
N ILE A 63 22.22 -7.58 -0.37
CA ILE A 63 22.37 -8.78 -1.19
C ILE A 63 21.10 -9.02 -2.02
N SER A 64 19.93 -8.96 -1.40
CA SER A 64 18.65 -9.15 -2.10
C SER A 64 18.45 -8.11 -3.20
N LEU A 65 18.83 -6.86 -2.97
CA LEU A 65 18.71 -5.81 -3.98
C LEU A 65 19.61 -6.11 -5.20
N VAL A 66 20.86 -6.51 -4.96
CA VAL A 66 21.79 -6.92 -6.03
C VAL A 66 21.28 -8.16 -6.77
N CYS A 67 20.77 -9.18 -6.05
CA CYS A 67 20.21 -10.38 -6.65
C CYS A 67 18.98 -10.09 -7.50
N ILE A 68 18.05 -9.25 -7.02
CA ILE A 68 16.85 -8.84 -7.78
C ILE A 68 17.28 -8.09 -9.04
N PHE A 69 18.22 -7.16 -8.93
CA PHE A 69 18.71 -6.40 -10.08
C PHE A 69 19.36 -7.33 -11.13
N LEU A 70 20.25 -8.22 -10.72
CA LEU A 70 20.88 -9.20 -11.62
C LEU A 70 19.84 -10.13 -12.25
N PHE A 71 18.86 -10.60 -11.48
CA PHE A 71 17.78 -11.44 -11.98
C PHE A 71 16.97 -10.74 -13.07
N ILE A 72 16.59 -9.46 -12.85
CA ILE A 72 15.87 -8.66 -13.85
C ILE A 72 16.70 -8.51 -15.12
N VAL A 73 17.99 -8.19 -15.01
CA VAL A 73 18.88 -8.02 -16.17
C VAL A 73 19.01 -9.34 -16.96
N ILE A 74 19.26 -10.46 -16.27
CA ILE A 74 19.38 -11.78 -16.92
C ILE A 74 18.06 -12.18 -17.57
N ALA A 75 16.93 -11.97 -16.89
CA ALA A 75 15.60 -12.26 -17.43
C ALA A 75 15.30 -11.43 -18.68
N LEU A 76 15.64 -10.13 -18.68
CA LEU A 76 15.47 -9.27 -19.85
C LEU A 76 16.34 -9.72 -21.03
N ILE A 77 17.60 -10.08 -20.80
CA ILE A 77 18.49 -10.61 -21.84
C ILE A 77 17.94 -11.92 -22.42
N TYR A 78 17.47 -12.82 -21.56
CA TYR A 78 16.86 -14.09 -21.97
C TYR A 78 15.59 -13.87 -22.81
N LEU A 79 14.70 -12.98 -22.37
CA LEU A 79 13.47 -12.66 -23.08
C LEU A 79 13.74 -11.97 -24.41
N PHE A 80 14.73 -11.07 -24.47
CA PHE A 80 15.17 -10.42 -25.71
C PHE A 80 15.70 -11.45 -26.71
N LYS A 81 16.59 -12.35 -26.28
CA LYS A 81 17.18 -13.37 -27.14
C LYS A 81 16.13 -14.32 -27.73
N ASN A 82 15.05 -14.58 -27.00
CA ASN A 82 13.99 -15.50 -27.43
C ASN A 82 12.80 -14.80 -28.10
N ASN A 83 12.86 -13.49 -28.38
CA ASN A 83 11.74 -12.70 -28.91
C ASN A 83 10.46 -12.77 -28.04
N LEU A 84 10.60 -12.96 -26.73
CA LEU A 84 9.49 -13.08 -25.77
C LEU A 84 9.22 -11.77 -25.01
N LEU A 85 9.92 -10.68 -25.35
CA LEU A 85 9.74 -9.38 -24.70
C LEU A 85 8.32 -8.83 -24.83
N PHE A 86 7.59 -9.24 -25.86
CA PHE A 86 6.21 -8.81 -26.04
C PHE A 86 5.34 -9.16 -24.83
N TYR A 87 5.55 -10.30 -24.18
CA TYR A 87 4.79 -10.68 -22.98
C TYR A 87 5.02 -9.73 -21.79
N VAL A 88 6.12 -8.97 -21.77
CA VAL A 88 6.43 -8.02 -20.68
C VAL A 88 5.68 -6.70 -20.87
N TYR A 89 5.69 -6.14 -22.08
CA TYR A 89 5.06 -4.84 -22.32
C TYR A 89 3.60 -4.95 -22.77
N GLN A 90 3.13 -6.12 -23.21
CA GLN A 90 1.76 -6.32 -23.67
C GLN A 90 0.69 -6.02 -22.62
N PRO A 91 0.84 -6.40 -21.32
CA PRO A 91 -0.11 -5.99 -20.28
C PRO A 91 -0.19 -4.47 -20.11
N ILE A 92 0.93 -3.76 -20.29
CA ILE A 92 1.00 -2.30 -20.19
C ILE A 92 0.36 -1.66 -21.43
N ALA A 93 0.65 -2.17 -22.62
CA ALA A 93 0.03 -1.72 -23.86
C ALA A 93 -1.48 -1.92 -23.82
N TRP A 94 -1.93 -3.10 -23.38
CA TRP A 94 -3.35 -3.39 -23.16
C TRP A 94 -3.99 -2.42 -22.18
N LEU A 95 -3.32 -2.07 -21.07
CA LEU A 95 -3.86 -1.11 -20.10
C LEU A 95 -4.11 0.26 -20.74
N ILE A 96 -3.20 0.74 -21.60
CA ILE A 96 -3.35 2.02 -22.30
C ILE A 96 -4.53 1.98 -23.26
N ASP A 97 -4.66 0.90 -24.03
CA ASP A 97 -5.77 0.73 -24.97
C ASP A 97 -7.10 0.50 -24.25
N TYR A 98 -7.08 -0.16 -23.09
CA TYR A 98 -8.24 -0.34 -22.22
C TYR A 98 -8.75 0.99 -21.66
N ILE A 99 -7.86 1.86 -21.17
CA ILE A 99 -8.22 3.20 -20.66
C ILE A 99 -8.81 4.09 -21.78
N LYS A 100 -8.43 3.85 -23.04
CA LYS A 100 -8.95 4.56 -24.22
C LYS A 100 -10.23 3.94 -24.79
N ASP A 101 -10.80 2.94 -24.12
CA ASP A 101 -11.95 2.16 -24.60
C ASP A 101 -11.73 1.49 -25.98
N VAL A 102 -10.46 1.23 -26.35
CA VAL A 102 -10.10 0.56 -27.62
C VAL A 102 -10.13 -0.96 -27.48
N GLN A 103 -9.71 -1.49 -26.32
CA GLN A 103 -9.71 -2.92 -26.04
C GLN A 103 -10.62 -3.28 -24.88
N PRO A 104 -11.31 -4.45 -24.96
CA PRO A 104 -12.16 -4.91 -23.87
C PRO A 104 -11.34 -5.40 -22.67
N PHE A 105 -12.06 -5.62 -21.57
CA PHE A 105 -11.51 -6.18 -20.34
C PHE A 105 -10.81 -7.53 -20.59
N ASN A 106 -9.61 -7.69 -20.04
CA ASN A 106 -8.79 -8.89 -20.17
C ASN A 106 -8.28 -9.32 -18.78
N ASN A 107 -8.80 -10.44 -18.28
CA ASN A 107 -8.58 -10.91 -16.92
C ASN A 107 -7.10 -11.20 -16.56
N PRO A 108 -6.31 -11.92 -17.38
CA PRO A 108 -4.90 -12.13 -17.04
C PRO A 108 -4.09 -10.83 -17.01
N TYR A 109 -4.38 -9.88 -17.91
CA TYR A 109 -3.67 -8.60 -17.89
C TYR A 109 -4.10 -7.71 -16.73
N SER A 110 -5.39 -7.63 -16.40
CA SER A 110 -5.85 -6.91 -15.21
C SER A 110 -5.19 -7.46 -13.94
N TYR A 111 -5.04 -8.78 -13.84
CA TYR A 111 -4.40 -9.42 -12.68
C TYR A 111 -2.93 -9.02 -12.57
N ILE A 112 -2.19 -9.06 -13.68
CA ILE A 112 -0.78 -8.64 -13.72
C ILE A 112 -0.65 -7.18 -13.30
N ILE A 113 -1.49 -6.28 -13.85
CA ILE A 113 -1.48 -4.86 -13.47
C ILE A 113 -1.80 -4.67 -11.99
N THR A 114 -2.79 -5.39 -11.45
CA THR A 114 -3.11 -5.33 -10.02
C THR A 114 -1.97 -5.80 -9.15
N VAL A 115 -1.29 -6.89 -9.49
CA VAL A 115 -0.10 -7.36 -8.74
C VAL A 115 1.02 -6.33 -8.81
N LEU A 116 1.25 -5.69 -9.95
CA LEU A 116 2.24 -4.61 -10.10
C LEU A 116 1.89 -3.39 -9.25
N LEU A 117 0.62 -2.97 -9.23
CA LEU A 117 0.15 -1.87 -8.36
C LEU A 117 0.33 -2.23 -6.88
N CYS A 118 -0.07 -3.44 -6.49
CA CYS A 118 0.11 -3.95 -5.13
C CYS A 118 1.58 -3.95 -4.72
N ALA A 119 2.47 -4.45 -5.58
CA ALA A 119 3.90 -4.47 -5.32
C ALA A 119 4.46 -3.04 -5.22
N GLY A 120 4.23 -2.20 -6.23
CA GLY A 120 4.79 -0.86 -6.31
C GLY A 120 4.37 0.05 -5.15
N LEU A 121 3.06 0.13 -4.87
CA LEU A 121 2.54 0.98 -3.80
C LEU A 121 2.84 0.43 -2.41
N SER A 122 2.82 -0.89 -2.21
CA SER A 122 3.24 -1.47 -0.93
C SER A 122 4.73 -1.25 -0.66
N ILE A 123 5.59 -1.33 -1.68
CA ILE A 123 7.01 -0.97 -1.57
C ILE A 123 7.16 0.51 -1.20
N PHE A 124 6.44 1.40 -1.89
CA PHE A 124 6.45 2.84 -1.59
C PHE A 124 6.06 3.11 -0.13
N VAL A 125 4.93 2.56 0.32
CA VAL A 125 4.48 2.70 1.71
C VAL A 125 5.52 2.13 2.67
N PHE A 126 6.02 0.92 2.43
CA PHE A 126 7.02 0.29 3.28
C PHE A 126 8.31 1.12 3.42
N ILE A 127 8.79 1.72 2.33
CA ILE A 127 9.96 2.61 2.38
C ILE A 127 9.68 3.80 3.30
N PHE A 128 8.54 4.46 3.13
CA PHE A 128 8.21 5.68 3.87
C PHE A 128 7.62 5.45 5.27
N THR A 129 7.30 4.21 5.64
CA THR A 129 6.83 3.86 6.99
C THR A 129 7.92 3.12 7.77
N PHE A 130 8.52 2.06 7.21
CA PHE A 130 9.48 1.18 7.88
C PHE A 130 10.91 1.67 7.81
N ILE A 131 11.41 2.00 6.61
CA ILE A 131 12.83 2.30 6.39
C ILE A 131 13.14 3.76 6.74
N LYS A 132 12.42 4.68 6.13
CA LYS A 132 12.58 6.13 6.30
C LYS A 132 11.22 6.74 6.59
N PHE A 133 10.88 6.80 7.88
CA PHE A 133 9.60 7.37 8.30
C PHE A 133 9.46 8.81 7.80
N ASN A 134 8.57 9.03 6.82
CA ASN A 134 8.27 10.34 6.27
C ASN A 134 6.76 10.49 6.06
N PHE A 135 6.10 11.01 7.09
CA PHE A 135 4.66 11.26 7.10
C PHE A 135 4.19 12.11 5.91
N LEU A 136 4.92 13.17 5.56
CA LEU A 136 4.49 14.11 4.52
C LEU A 136 4.36 13.42 3.16
N MET A 137 5.31 12.55 2.80
CA MET A 137 5.25 11.83 1.52
C MET A 137 4.02 10.93 1.42
N ILE A 138 3.68 10.24 2.51
CA ILE A 138 2.53 9.34 2.60
C ILE A 138 1.21 10.12 2.54
N ALA A 139 1.14 11.23 3.28
CA ALA A 139 -0.05 12.08 3.31
C ALA A 139 -0.30 12.72 1.94
N VAL A 140 0.73 13.34 1.35
CA VAL A 140 0.62 13.99 0.03
C VAL A 140 0.27 12.98 -1.06
N SER A 141 0.83 11.76 -1.05
CA SER A 141 0.51 10.76 -2.06
C SER A 141 -0.97 10.36 -2.04
N GLY A 142 -1.54 10.14 -0.85
CA GLY A 142 -2.96 9.78 -0.77
C GLY A 142 -3.86 10.98 -1.00
N ILE A 143 -3.52 12.16 -0.51
CA ILE A 143 -4.28 13.39 -0.82
C ILE A 143 -4.34 13.59 -2.33
N GLY A 144 -3.21 13.51 -3.03
CA GLY A 144 -3.15 13.69 -4.48
C GLY A 144 -3.91 12.61 -5.25
N LEU A 145 -3.87 11.36 -4.78
CA LEU A 145 -4.63 10.27 -5.39
C LEU A 145 -6.14 10.52 -5.24
N PHE A 146 -6.61 10.77 -4.03
CA PHE A 146 -8.02 10.97 -3.76
C PHE A 146 -8.55 12.25 -4.39
N SER A 147 -7.86 13.39 -4.22
CA SER A 147 -8.26 14.63 -4.86
C SER A 147 -8.26 14.53 -6.38
N GLY A 148 -7.27 13.85 -6.97
CA GLY A 148 -7.23 13.58 -8.41
C GLY A 148 -8.43 12.76 -8.87
N GLN A 149 -8.78 11.69 -8.15
CA GLN A 149 -9.96 10.88 -8.47
C GLN A 149 -11.27 11.67 -8.34
N TRP A 150 -11.39 12.58 -7.37
CA TRP A 150 -12.57 13.44 -7.23
C TRP A 150 -12.64 14.51 -8.32
N ILE A 151 -11.53 15.17 -8.65
CA ILE A 151 -11.49 16.23 -9.66
C ILE A 151 -11.82 15.67 -11.06
N LEU A 152 -11.44 14.41 -11.32
CA LEU A 152 -11.68 13.74 -12.59
C LEU A 152 -13.00 12.94 -12.63
N ASP A 153 -13.84 13.03 -11.59
CA ASP A 153 -15.09 12.26 -11.45
C ASP A 153 -14.90 10.73 -11.61
N TYR A 154 -13.74 10.23 -11.19
CA TYR A 154 -13.34 8.81 -11.24
C TYR A 154 -13.48 8.08 -9.91
N PHE A 155 -13.93 8.79 -8.87
CA PHE A 155 -14.08 8.23 -7.54
C PHE A 155 -15.26 7.27 -7.49
N ALA A 156 -14.99 5.97 -7.39
CA ALA A 156 -16.01 4.93 -7.34
C ALA A 156 -16.60 4.76 -5.93
N ASP A 157 -17.89 4.46 -5.82
CA ASP A 157 -18.56 4.23 -4.51
C ASP A 157 -17.88 3.13 -3.68
N LYS A 158 -17.39 2.08 -4.35
CA LYS A 158 -16.66 1.00 -3.67
C LYS A 158 -15.37 1.49 -3.03
N ALA A 159 -14.78 2.60 -3.48
CA ALA A 159 -13.51 3.15 -2.99
C ALA A 159 -13.65 3.92 -1.66
N TYR A 160 -14.86 4.23 -1.19
CA TYR A 160 -15.06 4.95 0.08
C TYR A 160 -14.39 4.25 1.27
N ILE A 161 -14.42 2.91 1.32
CA ILE A 161 -13.72 2.15 2.37
C ILE A 161 -12.22 2.45 2.40
N ALA A 162 -11.59 2.61 1.22
CA ALA A 162 -10.18 2.94 1.12
C ALA A 162 -9.92 4.41 1.51
N PHE A 163 -10.78 5.34 1.10
CA PHE A 163 -10.69 6.73 1.54
C PHE A 163 -10.74 6.88 3.07
N TYR A 164 -11.72 6.24 3.71
CA TYR A 164 -11.81 6.28 5.17
C TYR A 164 -10.61 5.59 5.83
N THR A 165 -10.14 4.47 5.28
CA THR A 165 -8.93 3.80 5.76
C THR A 165 -7.69 4.71 5.65
N PHE A 166 -7.59 5.50 4.58
CA PHE A 166 -6.54 6.50 4.41
C PHE A 166 -6.60 7.59 5.48
N CYS A 167 -7.76 8.22 5.69
CA CYS A 167 -7.94 9.27 6.69
C CYS A 167 -7.49 8.82 8.08
N VAL A 168 -7.89 7.62 8.48
CA VAL A 168 -7.49 7.06 9.78
C VAL A 168 -6.00 6.76 9.84
N SER A 169 -5.46 6.11 8.79
CA SER A 169 -4.05 5.74 8.74
C SER A 169 -3.15 6.99 8.80
N VAL A 170 -3.50 8.06 8.07
CA VAL A 170 -2.78 9.33 8.08
C VAL A 170 -2.85 10.01 9.44
N LEU A 171 -4.01 10.00 10.09
CA LEU A 171 -4.16 10.57 11.44
C LEU A 171 -3.28 9.83 12.46
N ILE A 172 -3.21 8.50 12.38
CA ILE A 172 -2.31 7.70 13.22
C ILE A 172 -0.84 8.02 12.89
N TYR A 173 -0.48 8.12 11.61
CA TYR A 173 0.88 8.50 11.21
C TYR A 173 1.25 9.91 11.64
N TYR A 174 0.30 10.84 11.66
CA TYR A 174 0.51 12.20 12.16
C TYR A 174 0.84 12.19 13.66
N PHE A 175 0.09 11.43 14.46
CA PHE A 175 0.42 11.27 15.87
C PHE A 175 1.75 10.58 16.09
N LEU A 176 2.08 9.54 15.31
CA LEU A 176 3.41 8.93 15.31
C LEU A 176 4.51 9.94 14.97
N HIS A 177 4.27 10.81 13.99
CA HIS A 177 5.21 11.86 13.61
C HIS A 177 5.45 12.87 14.74
N ILE A 178 4.39 13.36 15.39
CA ILE A 178 4.51 14.22 16.57
C ILE A 178 5.25 13.49 17.69
N TYR A 179 4.90 12.24 17.95
CA TYR A 179 5.53 11.41 18.98
C TYR A 179 7.04 11.27 18.74
N TYR A 180 7.46 10.91 17.53
CA TYR A 180 8.89 10.81 17.20
C TYR A 180 9.61 12.16 17.28
N LYS A 181 8.95 13.25 16.87
CA LYS A 181 9.51 14.61 16.98
C LYS A 181 9.72 15.02 18.44
N LYS A 182 8.72 14.81 19.31
CA LYS A 182 8.80 15.13 20.74
C LYS A 182 9.75 14.20 21.51
N SER A 183 9.75 12.90 21.22
CA SER A 183 10.66 11.94 21.84
C SER A 183 12.13 12.25 21.57
N LYS A 184 12.46 12.84 20.41
CA LYS A 184 13.82 13.28 20.08
C LYS A 184 14.25 14.55 20.84
N GLN A 185 13.30 15.27 21.45
CA GLN A 185 13.51 16.55 22.13
C GLN A 185 13.63 16.43 23.67
N ASN A 186 13.63 15.21 24.25
CA ASN A 186 13.81 14.95 25.69
C ASN A 186 12.84 15.73 26.61
N THR A 187 11.56 15.36 26.62
CA THR A 187 10.69 15.61 27.77
C THR A 187 10.15 14.29 28.30
N ASN A 188 10.35 14.05 29.61
CA ASN A 188 10.22 12.78 30.32
C ASN A 188 8.80 12.19 30.45
N GLU A 189 7.86 12.50 29.55
CA GLU A 189 6.55 11.87 29.52
C GLU A 189 6.45 10.91 28.32
N ILE A 190 6.99 9.71 28.52
CA ILE A 190 6.94 8.62 27.55
C ILE A 190 5.51 8.06 27.52
N VAL A 191 4.61 8.72 26.80
CA VAL A 191 3.34 8.12 26.39
C VAL A 191 3.68 6.89 25.54
N LYS A 192 3.36 5.69 26.03
CA LYS A 192 3.69 4.43 25.35
C LYS A 192 2.99 4.37 24.00
N LEU A 193 3.73 4.01 22.95
CA LEU A 193 3.22 3.77 21.59
C LEU A 193 1.95 2.89 21.58
N SER A 194 1.91 1.89 22.46
CA SER A 194 0.78 0.98 22.66
C SER A 194 -0.50 1.67 23.16
N GLY A 195 -0.39 2.75 23.96
CA GLY A 195 -1.54 3.52 24.43
C GLY A 195 -2.15 4.38 23.31
N LEU A 196 -1.31 4.90 22.41
CA LEU A 196 -1.76 5.67 21.25
C LEU A 196 -2.50 4.75 20.24
N PHE A 197 -2.01 3.51 20.08
CA PHE A 197 -2.68 2.49 19.27
C PHE A 197 -3.97 1.94 19.91
N ALA A 198 -4.09 1.93 21.23
CA ALA A 198 -5.32 1.52 21.92
C ALA A 198 -6.52 2.45 21.63
N PHE A 199 -6.28 3.71 21.27
CA PHE A 199 -7.33 4.63 20.81
C PHE A 199 -7.58 4.57 19.30
N ALA A 200 -6.58 4.24 18.51
CA ALA A 200 -6.69 4.16 17.05
C ALA A 200 -7.48 2.93 16.56
N LEU A 201 -7.31 1.77 17.22
CA LEU A 201 -7.97 0.51 16.85
C LEU A 201 -9.52 0.58 16.94
N PRO A 202 -10.12 1.12 18.02
CA PRO A 202 -11.55 1.35 18.11
C PRO A 202 -12.06 2.27 17.01
N ILE A 203 -11.31 3.32 16.66
CA ILE A 203 -11.69 4.28 15.61
C ILE A 203 -11.68 3.60 14.24
N CYS A 204 -10.68 2.77 13.93
CA CYS A 204 -10.66 1.95 12.72
C CYS A 204 -11.87 1.00 12.65
N ILE A 205 -12.17 0.30 13.76
CA ILE A 205 -13.29 -0.65 13.83
C ILE A 205 -14.63 0.09 13.67
N LEU A 206 -14.79 1.23 14.34
CA LEU A 206 -16.01 2.05 14.29
C LEU A 206 -16.25 2.58 12.88
N ILE A 207 -15.19 2.99 12.18
CA ILE A 207 -15.29 3.46 10.80
C ILE A 207 -15.66 2.32 9.85
N ILE A 208 -15.03 1.13 9.98
CA ILE A 208 -15.43 -0.06 9.22
C ILE A 208 -16.91 -0.41 9.46
N PHE A 209 -17.39 -0.23 10.70
CA PHE A 209 -18.78 -0.48 11.07
C PHE A 209 -19.75 0.55 10.47
N LEU A 210 -19.40 1.84 10.53
CA LEU A 210 -20.18 2.94 9.93
C LEU A 210 -20.24 2.86 8.40
N THR A 211 -19.15 2.47 7.75
CA THR A 211 -19.15 2.26 6.30
C THR A 211 -20.02 1.06 5.91
N LYS A 212 -20.10 0.02 6.75
CA LYS A 212 -21.05 -1.09 6.54
C LYS A 212 -22.52 -0.69 6.76
N SER A 213 -22.82 0.15 7.74
CA SER A 213 -24.20 0.55 8.05
C SER A 213 -24.78 1.53 7.04
N THR A 214 -23.94 2.33 6.38
CA THR A 214 -24.37 3.28 5.34
C THR A 214 -24.69 2.60 4.01
N PHE A 215 -23.97 1.52 3.66
CA PHE A 215 -24.27 0.69 2.48
C PHE A 215 -25.40 -0.34 2.67
N ALA A 216 -25.92 -0.52 3.89
CA ALA A 216 -27.06 -1.40 4.16
C ALA A 216 -28.43 -0.71 3.90
N HIS A 217 -28.43 0.59 3.60
CA HIS A 217 -29.63 1.41 3.38
C HIS A 217 -29.69 2.08 2.00
N SER A 218 -28.84 1.65 1.05
CA SER A 218 -28.85 2.04 -0.37
C SER A 218 -29.06 0.82 -1.25
#